data_AF-A0A2E7W4N8-F1
#
_entry.id   AF-A0A2E7W4N8-F1
#
_cell.length_a   1.000
_cell.length_b   1.000
_cell.length_c   1.000
_cell.angle_alpha   90.00
_cell.angle_beta   90.00
_cell.angle_gamma   90.00
#
_symmetry.space_group_name_H-M   'P 1'
#
loop_
_entity.id
_entity.type
_entity.pdbx_description
1 polymer ?
#
loop_
_entity_poly.entity_id
_entity_poly.type
_entity_poly.pdbx_seq_one_letter_code
_entity_poly.pdbx_strand_id
1 'polypeptide(L)'
;MEKPFSEMLKEKANYKEMREEKYRADSRDRLSKILKKKIETTMIGALSSIEEHLGFLWNAKDGQLTEDQVYMKDLYQKVRSEILDKGNTQARNVDAELSQYDVKWLKYTIKMPVIKQTEEEGNA
;
A
#
# COMPACT_ATOMS: atom_id res chain seq x y z
N MET A 1 -7.85 -21.78 41.89
CA MET A 1 -8.46 -20.54 42.39
C MET A 1 -9.17 -19.92 41.19
N GLU A 2 -10.49 -20.06 41.12
CA GLU A 2 -11.29 -19.56 40.00
C GLU A 2 -11.16 -18.03 39.97
N LYS A 3 -10.71 -17.48 38.82
CA LYS A 3 -10.62 -16.02 38.67
C LYS A 3 -12.03 -15.44 38.81
N PRO A 4 -12.24 -14.38 39.61
CA PRO A 4 -13.53 -13.75 39.76
C PRO A 4 -14.09 -13.34 38.39
N PHE A 5 -15.38 -13.56 38.17
CA PHE A 5 -16.07 -13.31 36.88
C PHE A 5 -15.79 -11.90 36.31
N SER A 6 -15.60 -10.91 37.18
CA SER A 6 -15.20 -9.55 36.82
C SER A 6 -13.82 -9.45 36.15
N GLU A 7 -12.85 -10.26 36.57
CA GLU A 7 -11.51 -10.30 35.94
C GLU A 7 -11.56 -10.97 34.57
N MET A 8 -12.36 -12.03 34.41
CA MET A 8 -12.59 -12.67 33.12
C MET A 8 -13.26 -11.73 32.09
N LEU A 9 -14.20 -10.89 32.53
CA LEU A 9 -14.82 -9.88 31.67
C LEU A 9 -13.82 -8.79 31.26
N LYS A 10 -12.95 -8.35 32.18
CA LYS A 10 -11.87 -7.39 31.88
C LYS A 10 -10.84 -7.97 30.91
N GLU A 11 -10.42 -9.22 31.09
CA GLU A 11 -9.52 -9.92 30.16
C GLU A 11 -10.13 -10.01 28.75
N LYS A 12 -11.43 -10.32 28.63
CA LYS A 12 -12.13 -10.37 27.34
C LYS A 12 -12.27 -8.99 26.69
N ALA A 13 -12.54 -7.95 27.46
CA ALA A 13 -12.61 -6.57 26.97
C ALA A 13 -11.24 -6.10 26.44
N ASN A 14 -10.18 -6.29 27.23
CA ASN A 14 -8.80 -5.99 26.83
C ASN A 14 -8.39 -6.76 25.58
N TYR A 15 -8.74 -8.05 25.49
CA TYR A 15 -8.43 -8.87 24.31
C TYR A 15 -9.14 -8.35 23.05
N LYS A 16 -10.38 -7.87 23.18
CA LYS A 16 -11.12 -7.26 22.06
C LYS A 16 -10.47 -5.95 21.61
N GLU A 17 -10.10 -5.08 22.53
CA GLU A 17 -9.42 -3.81 22.24
C GLU A 17 -8.06 -4.04 21.58
N MET A 18 -7.21 -4.91 22.13
CA MET A 18 -5.92 -5.27 21.53
C MET A 18 -6.06 -5.82 20.10
N ARG A 19 -7.11 -6.62 19.85
CA ARG A 19 -7.38 -7.16 18.52
C ARG A 19 -7.82 -6.07 17.54
N GLU A 20 -8.64 -5.12 17.98
CA GLU A 20 -9.05 -3.98 17.16
C GLU A 20 -7.90 -3.04 16.84
N GLU A 21 -7.03 -2.78 17.82
CA GLU A 21 -5.84 -1.94 17.63
C GLU A 21 -4.85 -2.58 16.66
N LYS A 22 -4.56 -3.87 16.84
CA LYS A 22 -3.74 -4.64 15.89
C LYS A 22 -4.36 -4.65 14.49
N TYR A 23 -5.67 -4.77 14.38
CA TYR A 23 -6.36 -4.74 13.10
C TYR A 23 -6.23 -3.38 12.38
N ARG A 24 -6.30 -2.27 13.12
CA ARG A 24 -6.10 -0.92 12.58
C ARG A 24 -4.66 -0.73 12.13
N ALA A 25 -3.69 -1.18 12.93
CA ALA A 25 -2.27 -1.14 12.57
C ALA A 25 -1.99 -1.94 11.28
N ASP A 26 -2.46 -3.19 11.20
CA ASP A 26 -2.29 -4.04 10.02
C ASP A 26 -2.98 -3.44 8.77
N SER A 27 -4.14 -2.81 8.95
CA SER A 27 -4.88 -2.13 7.88
C SER A 27 -4.10 -0.95 7.32
N ARG A 28 -3.53 -0.13 8.21
CA ARG A 28 -2.70 1.03 7.87
C ARG A 28 -1.42 0.60 7.14
N ASP A 29 -0.72 -0.40 7.66
CA ASP A 29 0.50 -0.93 7.05
C ASP A 29 0.25 -1.48 5.64
N ARG A 30 -0.88 -2.17 5.47
CA ARG A 30 -1.28 -2.68 4.15
C ARG A 30 -1.54 -1.53 3.18
N LEU A 31 -2.27 -0.50 3.58
CA LEU A 31 -2.58 0.64 2.73
C LEU A 31 -1.31 1.42 2.36
N SER A 32 -0.42 1.67 3.32
CA SER A 32 0.89 2.30 3.09
C SER A 32 1.71 1.53 2.05
N LYS A 33 1.83 0.19 2.20
CA LYS A 33 2.56 -0.64 1.23
C LYS A 33 1.97 -0.55 -0.18
N ILE A 34 0.65 -0.51 -0.32
CA ILE A 34 -0.02 -0.40 -1.63
C ILE A 34 0.22 0.98 -2.25
N LEU A 35 0.12 2.04 -1.45
CA LEU A 35 0.34 3.42 -1.92
C LEU A 35 1.78 3.63 -2.38
N LYS A 36 2.77 3.19 -1.61
CA LYS A 36 4.19 3.24 -1.99
C LYS A 36 4.43 2.57 -3.34
N LYS A 37 3.95 1.34 -3.50
CA LYS A 37 4.08 0.60 -4.76
C LYS A 37 3.42 1.32 -5.93
N LYS A 38 2.27 1.97 -5.73
CA LYS A 38 1.60 2.74 -6.79
C LYS A 38 2.43 3.95 -7.21
N ILE A 39 2.97 4.71 -6.24
CA ILE A 39 3.86 5.85 -6.51
C ILE A 39 5.11 5.38 -7.26
N GLU A 40 5.77 4.32 -6.79
CA GLU A 40 6.95 3.72 -7.43
C GLU A 40 6.64 3.28 -8.87
N THR A 41 5.53 2.56 -9.08
CA THR A 41 5.13 2.06 -10.40
C THR A 41 4.82 3.20 -11.36
N THR A 42 4.11 4.25 -10.92
CA THR A 42 3.82 5.43 -11.75
C THR A 42 5.09 6.20 -12.10
N MET A 43 6.02 6.34 -11.15
CA MET A 43 7.30 7.01 -11.35
C MET A 43 8.18 6.27 -12.37
N ILE A 44 8.32 4.95 -12.21
CA ILE A 44 9.07 4.11 -13.15
C ILE A 44 8.37 4.10 -14.52
N GLY A 45 7.03 4.05 -14.55
CA GLY A 45 6.25 4.13 -15.78
C GLY A 45 6.48 5.44 -16.53
N ALA A 46 6.50 6.58 -15.83
CA ALA A 46 6.79 7.88 -16.43
C ALA A 46 8.20 7.93 -17.05
N LEU A 47 9.21 7.40 -16.34
CA LEU A 47 10.58 7.29 -16.88
C LEU A 47 10.62 6.37 -18.10
N SER A 48 9.94 5.23 -18.06
CA SER A 48 9.86 4.30 -19.19
C SER A 48 9.23 4.95 -20.43
N SER A 49 8.16 5.73 -20.26
CA SER A 49 7.53 6.46 -21.36
C SER A 49 8.46 7.53 -21.94
N ILE A 50 9.24 8.21 -21.10
CA ILE A 50 10.26 9.17 -21.54
C ILE A 50 11.34 8.45 -22.35
N GLU A 51 11.85 7.32 -21.88
CA GLU A 51 12.87 6.53 -22.60
C GLU A 51 12.34 5.99 -23.94
N GLU A 52 11.10 5.56 -23.99
CA GLU A 52 10.47 5.07 -25.23
C GLU A 52 10.34 6.18 -26.29
N HIS A 53 9.91 7.37 -25.88
CA HIS A 53 9.61 8.46 -26.83
C HIS A 53 10.82 9.34 -27.13
N LEU A 54 11.71 9.55 -26.15
CA LEU A 54 12.84 10.47 -26.24
C LEU A 54 14.20 9.75 -26.24
N GLY A 55 14.22 8.44 -26.02
CA GLY A 55 15.46 7.64 -25.97
C GLY A 55 16.32 7.71 -27.22
N PHE A 56 15.73 8.02 -28.37
CA PHE A 56 16.46 8.23 -29.62
C PHE A 56 17.43 9.43 -29.55
N LEU A 57 17.20 10.39 -28.65
CA LEU A 57 18.04 11.59 -28.50
C LEU A 57 19.39 11.30 -27.84
N TRP A 58 19.51 10.20 -27.11
CA TRP A 58 20.74 9.84 -26.37
C TRP A 58 21.21 8.40 -26.59
N ASN A 59 20.51 7.61 -27.41
CA ASN A 59 20.96 6.30 -27.86
C ASN A 59 21.50 6.39 -29.29
N ALA A 60 22.82 6.35 -29.43
CA ALA A 60 23.47 6.20 -30.73
C ALA A 60 23.25 4.77 -31.25
N LYS A 61 22.61 4.62 -32.41
CA LYS A 61 22.46 3.32 -33.08
C LYS A 61 23.77 2.79 -33.69
N ASP A 62 24.71 3.68 -34.01
CA ASP A 62 25.93 3.36 -34.78
C ASP A 62 27.24 3.50 -33.97
N GLY A 63 27.17 3.46 -32.63
CA GLY A 63 28.35 3.32 -31.78
C GLY A 63 29.20 4.57 -31.55
N GLN A 64 28.97 5.67 -32.28
CA GLN A 64 29.57 6.98 -31.98
C GLN A 64 28.52 7.92 -31.39
N LEU A 65 28.66 8.21 -30.10
CA LEU A 65 27.84 9.18 -29.40
C LEU A 65 28.41 10.57 -29.70
N THR A 66 27.63 11.46 -30.33
CA THR A 66 28.03 12.87 -30.51
C THR A 66 28.08 13.59 -29.16
N GLU A 67 28.87 14.66 -29.05
CA GLU A 67 28.97 15.48 -27.82
C GLU A 67 27.58 15.95 -27.34
N ASP A 68 26.69 16.31 -28.28
CA ASP A 68 25.30 16.69 -27.99
C ASP A 68 24.48 15.54 -27.38
N GLN A 69 24.70 14.30 -27.81
CA GLN A 69 24.04 13.13 -27.24
C GLN A 69 24.58 12.79 -25.84
N VAL A 70 25.86 13.06 -25.56
CA VAL A 70 26.44 12.93 -24.20
C VAL A 70 25.76 13.93 -23.28
N TYR A 71 25.65 15.18 -23.72
CA TYR A 71 25.01 16.25 -22.97
C TYR A 71 23.53 15.95 -22.69
N MET A 72 22.79 15.48 -23.71
CA MET A 72 21.39 15.12 -23.55
C MET A 72 21.20 13.93 -22.59
N LYS A 73 22.11 12.95 -22.64
CA LYS A 73 22.12 11.83 -21.69
C LYS A 73 22.35 12.29 -20.25
N ASP A 74 23.28 13.21 -20.03
CA ASP A 74 23.55 13.78 -18.69
C ASP A 74 22.34 14.55 -18.16
N LEU A 75 21.69 15.35 -19.02
CA LEU A 75 20.46 16.05 -18.66
C LEU A 75 19.33 15.06 -18.30
N TYR A 76 19.17 13.98 -19.08
CA TYR A 76 18.22 12.92 -18.76
C TYR A 76 18.53 12.26 -17.42
N GLN A 77 19.80 11.98 -17.11
CA GLN A 77 20.18 11.40 -15.81
C GLN A 77 19.88 12.33 -14.63
N LYS A 78 20.07 13.65 -14.81
CA LYS A 78 19.69 14.66 -13.81
C LYS A 78 18.18 14.66 -13.58
N VAL A 79 17.39 14.75 -14.64
CA VAL A 79 15.92 14.73 -14.57
C VAL A 79 15.42 13.42 -13.95
N ARG A 80 16.00 12.28 -14.32
CA ARG A 80 15.69 10.97 -13.75
C ARG A 80 15.92 10.97 -12.24
N SER A 81 17.05 11.50 -11.79
CA SER A 81 17.40 11.57 -10.37
C SER A 81 16.42 12.47 -9.60
N GLU A 82 16.06 13.62 -10.15
CA GLU A 82 15.05 14.50 -9.55
C GLU A 82 13.66 13.85 -9.45
N ILE A 83 13.23 13.13 -10.49
CA ILE A 83 11.94 12.43 -10.50
C ILE A 83 11.94 11.36 -9.39
N LEU A 84 13.03 10.59 -9.26
CA LEU A 84 13.19 9.57 -8.22
C LEU A 84 13.15 10.18 -6.82
N ASP A 85 13.87 11.26 -6.58
CA ASP A 85 13.92 11.92 -5.28
C ASP A 85 12.58 12.55 -4.88
N LYS A 86 11.88 13.18 -5.84
CA LYS A 86 10.52 13.70 -5.64
C LYS A 86 9.55 12.56 -5.30
N GLY A 87 9.58 11.46 -6.04
CA GLY A 87 8.74 10.29 -5.77
C GLY A 87 9.00 9.66 -4.40
N ASN A 88 10.26 9.54 -4.00
CA ASN A 88 10.64 9.03 -2.68
C ASN A 88 10.17 9.95 -1.54
N THR A 89 10.26 11.27 -1.74
CA THR A 89 9.73 12.25 -0.77
C THR A 89 8.21 12.12 -0.63
N GLN A 90 7.48 11.99 -1.74
CA GLN A 90 6.02 11.79 -1.70
C GLN A 90 5.63 10.48 -1.01
N ALA A 91 6.38 9.40 -1.22
CA ALA A 91 6.15 8.13 -0.52
C ALA A 91 6.30 8.27 1.01
N ARG A 92 7.25 9.08 1.50
CA ARG A 92 7.42 9.38 2.94
C ARG A 92 6.31 10.26 3.48
N ASN A 93 5.88 11.27 2.72
CA ASN A 93 4.79 12.16 3.13
C ASN A 93 3.47 11.38 3.29
N VAL A 94 3.18 10.45 2.39
CA VAL A 94 1.98 9.59 2.49
C VAL A 94 2.00 8.73 3.76
N ASP A 95 3.16 8.22 4.19
CA ASP A 95 3.25 7.50 5.48
C ASP A 95 2.96 8.40 6.68
N ALA A 96 3.44 9.64 6.64
CA ALA A 96 3.21 10.64 7.67
C ALA A 96 1.73 11.04 7.70
N GLU A 97 1.08 11.20 6.56
CA GLU A 97 -0.37 11.46 6.47
C GLU A 97 -1.17 10.27 6.98
N LEU A 98 -0.87 9.03 6.55
CA LEU A 98 -1.53 7.82 7.08
C LEU A 98 -1.38 7.67 8.60
N SER A 99 -0.38 8.31 9.21
CA SER A 99 -0.20 8.31 10.67
C SER A 99 -1.22 9.11 11.44
N GLN A 100 -1.83 10.08 10.77
CA GLN A 100 -2.79 11.00 11.38
C GLN A 100 -4.23 10.51 11.21
N TYR A 101 -4.46 9.46 10.41
CA TYR A 101 -5.78 8.91 10.14
C TYR A 101 -5.98 7.51 10.76
N ASP A 102 -7.18 7.25 11.29
CA ASP A 102 -7.58 5.91 11.72
C ASP A 102 -8.09 5.11 10.51
N VAL A 103 -7.23 4.27 9.95
CA VAL A 103 -7.51 3.49 8.74
C VAL A 103 -8.08 2.13 9.12
N LYS A 104 -9.37 1.91 8.84
CA LYS A 104 -10.01 0.60 8.96
C LYS A 104 -10.18 -0.03 7.59
N TRP A 105 -9.55 -1.19 7.38
CA TRP A 105 -9.80 -1.95 6.15
C TRP A 105 -11.22 -2.53 6.18
N LEU A 106 -12.07 -2.08 5.27
CA LEU A 106 -13.40 -2.62 5.05
C LEU A 106 -13.27 -3.91 4.23
N LYS A 107 -13.08 -5.05 4.90
CA LYS A 107 -13.21 -6.36 4.24
C LYS A 107 -14.65 -6.53 3.76
N TYR A 108 -14.84 -7.15 2.60
CA TYR A 108 -16.15 -7.62 2.14
C TYR A 108 -16.79 -8.45 3.25
N THR A 109 -17.84 -7.91 3.87
CA THR A 109 -18.57 -8.58 4.94
C THR A 109 -19.81 -9.20 4.31
N ILE A 110 -19.74 -10.48 3.98
CA ILE A 110 -20.92 -11.23 3.56
C ILE A 110 -21.67 -11.63 4.82
N LYS A 111 -22.83 -11.02 5.07
CA LYS A 111 -23.77 -11.48 6.09
C LYS A 111 -24.45 -12.73 5.54
N MET A 112 -23.93 -13.92 5.86
CA MET A 112 -24.62 -15.16 5.54
C MET A 112 -25.83 -15.33 6.48
N PRO A 113 -27.06 -15.43 5.97
CA PRO A 113 -28.21 -15.76 6.79
C PRO A 113 -28.09 -17.21 7.26
N VAL A 114 -28.15 -17.41 8.58
CA VAL A 114 -28.20 -18.76 9.17
C VAL A 114 -29.64 -19.24 9.09
N ILE A 115 -29.91 -20.20 8.20
CA ILE A 115 -31.18 -20.94 8.21
C ILE A 115 -31.07 -21.93 9.37
N LYS A 116 -31.84 -21.73 10.44
CA LYS A 116 -32.01 -22.77 11.46
C LYS A 116 -32.84 -23.87 10.83
N GLN A 117 -32.28 -25.06 10.70
CA GLN A 117 -33.08 -26.25 10.42
C GLN A 117 -34.01 -26.43 11.61
N THR A 118 -35.31 -26.19 11.40
CA THR A 118 -36.33 -26.61 12.35
C THR A 118 -36.26 -28.13 12.36
N GLU A 119 -35.88 -28.72 13.49
CA GLU A 119 -36.14 -30.13 13.74
C GLU A 119 -37.66 -30.29 13.69
N GLU A 120 -38.19 -30.88 12.61
CA GLU A 120 -39.52 -31.45 12.63
C GLU A 120 -39.46 -32.62 13.61
N GLU A 121 -39.76 -32.32 14.88
CA GLU A 121 -40.16 -33.30 15.87
C GLU A 121 -41.32 -34.10 15.28
N GLY A 122 -41.07 -35.37 14.99
CA GLY A 122 -42.12 -36.32 14.69
C GLY A 122 -43.09 -36.40 15.88
N ASN A 123 -44.37 -36.14 15.61
CA ASN A 123 -45.46 -36.78 16.34
C ASN A 123 -46.78 -36.63 15.56
N ALA A 124 -47.14 -37.69 14.82
CA ALA A 124 -48.52 -38.16 14.61
C ALA A 124 -48.47 -39.60 14.10
#